data_AF-A0A7X9WRT0-F1
#
_entry.id   AF-A0A7X9WRT0-F1
#
_cell.length_a   1.000
_cell.length_b   1.000
_cell.length_c   1.000
_cell.angle_alpha   90.00
_cell.angle_beta   90.00
_cell.angle_gamma   90.00
#
_symmetry.space_group_name_H-M   'P 1'
#
loop_
_entity.id
_entity.type
_entity.pdbx_description
1 polymer ?
#
loop_
_entity_poly.entity_id
_entity_poly.type
_entity_poly.pdbx_seq_one_letter_code
_entity_poly.pdbx_strand_id
1 'polypeptide(L)'
;MMYAKLLASAALLGMAPAAVLAQEGPVSYEEQLAQVETQLVYQAPIAGVQNNYWFHYQTDLAEARKELTSDLRGSSDAEDNRDAWEEYRAELADARGDYAKEMAEKGYPMGEVRVLTDNGR
;
A
#
# COMPACT_ATOMS: atom_id res chain seq x y z
N MET A 1 -24.63 36.60 63.72
CA MET A 1 -23.64 37.07 62.74
C MET A 1 -23.32 35.91 61.80
N MET A 2 -23.45 36.14 60.49
CA MET A 2 -23.00 35.26 59.40
C MET A 2 -21.52 34.89 59.58
N TYR A 3 -21.07 33.71 59.12
CA TYR A 3 -20.00 33.55 58.12
C TYR A 3 -19.92 32.08 57.65
N ALA A 4 -19.98 31.91 56.33
CA ALA A 4 -19.86 30.67 55.58
C ALA A 4 -18.39 30.23 55.40
N LYS A 5 -18.18 28.98 54.94
CA LYS A 5 -17.18 28.52 53.92
C LYS A 5 -17.23 26.98 53.84
N LEU A 6 -17.94 26.43 52.85
CA LEU A 6 -17.43 25.99 51.53
C LEU A 6 -16.47 24.79 51.62
N LEU A 7 -17.02 23.63 51.25
CA LEU A 7 -16.33 22.37 50.97
C LEU A 7 -15.39 22.55 49.77
N ALA A 8 -14.10 22.30 49.93
CA ALA A 8 -13.16 22.21 48.82
C ALA A 8 -13.04 20.75 48.39
N SER A 9 -13.67 20.40 47.26
CA SER A 9 -13.40 19.14 46.55
C SER A 9 -12.14 19.33 45.70
N ALA A 10 -11.09 18.57 45.97
CA ALA A 10 -9.89 18.53 45.14
C ALA A 10 -10.17 17.65 43.90
N ALA A 11 -10.38 18.26 42.75
CA ALA A 11 -10.40 17.54 41.47
C ALA A 11 -8.95 17.34 40.99
N LEU A 12 -8.52 16.08 40.92
CA LEU A 12 -7.29 15.67 40.25
C LEU A 12 -7.46 15.85 38.74
N LEU A 13 -6.75 16.82 38.16
CA LEU A 13 -6.59 16.95 36.71
C LEU A 13 -5.62 15.85 36.24
N GLY A 14 -6.17 14.74 35.75
CA GLY A 14 -5.42 13.77 34.95
C GLY A 14 -5.16 14.37 33.57
N MET A 15 -3.91 14.76 33.28
CA MET A 15 -3.48 14.99 31.90
C MET A 15 -3.33 13.62 31.23
N ALA A 16 -4.29 13.25 30.39
CA ALA A 16 -4.07 12.18 29.42
C ALA A 16 -3.12 12.69 28.32
N PRO A 17 -2.17 11.88 27.83
CA PRO A 17 -1.42 12.24 26.63
C PRO A 17 -2.40 12.28 25.45
N ALA A 18 -2.51 13.44 24.81
CA ALA A 18 -3.14 13.54 23.51
C ALA A 18 -2.26 12.76 22.52
N ALA A 19 -2.65 11.51 22.22
CA ALA A 19 -2.19 10.85 21.01
C ALA A 19 -2.71 11.73 19.85
N VAL A 20 -1.79 12.44 19.19
CA VAL A 20 -2.06 13.07 17.90
C VAL A 20 -2.34 11.92 16.94
N LEU A 21 -3.61 11.59 16.76
CA LEU A 21 -4.06 10.87 15.58
C LEU A 21 -3.88 11.87 14.43
N ALA A 22 -2.83 11.70 13.63
CA ALA A 22 -2.80 12.31 12.31
C ALA A 22 -4.13 11.93 11.63
N GLN A 23 -4.84 12.93 11.11
CA GLN A 23 -6.11 12.71 10.42
C GLN A 23 -5.84 11.83 9.21
N GLU A 24 -6.14 10.54 9.32
CA GLU A 24 -6.35 9.68 8.16
C GLU A 24 -7.62 10.18 7.47
N GLY A 25 -7.46 10.95 6.40
CA GLY A 25 -8.53 11.20 5.44
C GLY A 25 -8.98 9.88 4.80
N PRO A 26 -10.08 9.89 4.03
CA PRO A 26 -10.45 8.71 3.25
C PRO A 26 -9.31 8.31 2.32
N VAL A 27 -9.02 7.00 2.26
CA VAL A 27 -8.08 6.36 1.32
C VAL A 27 -8.36 6.86 -0.11
N SER A 28 -7.33 7.34 -0.82
CA SER A 28 -7.49 7.83 -2.19
C SER A 28 -7.88 6.71 -3.16
N TYR A 29 -8.36 7.08 -4.35
CA TYR A 29 -8.69 6.09 -5.38
C TYR A 29 -7.42 5.39 -5.89
N GLU A 30 -6.34 6.14 -6.04
CA GLU A 30 -5.03 5.69 -6.47
C GLU A 30 -4.42 4.70 -5.46
N GLU A 31 -4.56 4.98 -4.16
CA GLU A 31 -4.16 4.04 -3.12
C GLU A 31 -4.99 2.75 -3.19
N GLN A 32 -6.30 2.83 -3.38
CA GLN A 32 -7.15 1.64 -3.54
C GLN A 32 -6.71 0.80 -4.75
N LEU A 33 -6.38 1.43 -5.87
CA LEU A 33 -5.86 0.73 -7.05
C LEU A 33 -4.48 0.12 -6.80
N ALA A 34 -3.59 0.82 -6.10
CA ALA A 34 -2.29 0.30 -5.68
C ALA A 34 -2.43 -0.92 -4.77
N GLN A 35 -3.42 -0.94 -3.88
CA GLN A 35 -3.72 -2.12 -3.05
C GLN A 35 -4.21 -3.30 -3.88
N VAL A 36 -5.02 -3.06 -4.92
CA VAL A 36 -5.41 -4.10 -5.88
C VAL A 36 -4.17 -4.64 -6.61
N GLU A 37 -3.30 -3.78 -7.11
CA GLU A 37 -2.08 -4.21 -7.81
C GLU A 37 -1.12 -4.98 -6.88
N THR A 38 -1.02 -4.58 -5.61
CA THR A 38 -0.26 -5.30 -4.58
C THR A 38 -0.75 -6.74 -4.40
N GLN A 39 -2.05 -6.99 -4.57
CA GLN A 39 -2.62 -8.35 -4.51
C GLN A 39 -2.27 -9.20 -5.75
N LEU A 40 -1.86 -8.58 -6.85
CA LEU A 40 -1.46 -9.27 -8.09
C LEU A 40 0.03 -9.66 -8.12
N VAL A 41 0.84 -9.13 -7.20
CA VAL A 41 2.27 -9.45 -7.06
C VAL A 41 2.47 -10.95 -6.88
N TYR A 42 3.44 -11.51 -7.61
CA TYR A 42 3.79 -12.92 -7.50
C TYR A 42 4.37 -13.22 -6.11
N GLN A 43 3.71 -14.10 -5.36
CA GLN A 43 4.14 -14.52 -4.02
C GLN A 43 5.15 -15.68 -4.06
N ALA A 44 5.34 -16.27 -5.23
CA ALA A 44 6.27 -17.36 -5.48
C ALA A 44 6.81 -17.26 -6.91
N PRO A 45 8.02 -17.79 -7.18
CA PRO A 45 8.58 -17.77 -8.52
C PRO A 45 7.71 -18.54 -9.51
N ILE A 46 7.61 -18.01 -10.72
CA ILE A 46 6.90 -18.68 -11.83
C ILE A 46 7.54 -20.06 -12.06
N ALA A 47 6.69 -21.08 -12.16
CA ALA A 47 7.10 -22.49 -12.27
C ALA A 47 8.02 -23.00 -11.14
N GLY A 48 8.10 -22.30 -10.00
CA GLY A 48 8.99 -22.66 -8.89
C GLY A 48 10.48 -22.35 -9.16
N VAL A 49 10.80 -21.67 -10.26
CA VAL A 49 12.19 -21.44 -10.70
C VAL A 49 12.75 -20.15 -10.10
N GLN A 50 13.68 -20.29 -9.16
CA GLN A 50 14.45 -19.17 -8.62
C GLN A 50 15.65 -18.88 -9.51
N ASN A 51 15.54 -17.85 -10.35
CA ASN A 51 16.61 -17.37 -11.22
C ASN A 51 16.87 -15.87 -10.98
N ASN A 52 17.80 -15.28 -11.74
CA ASN A 52 18.12 -13.86 -11.64
C ASN A 52 16.88 -12.97 -11.82
N TYR A 53 15.96 -13.31 -12.72
CA TYR A 53 14.74 -12.53 -12.96
C TYR A 53 13.81 -12.52 -11.76
N TRP A 54 13.68 -13.64 -11.05
CA TRP A 54 12.92 -13.68 -9.79
C TRP A 54 13.54 -12.75 -8.73
N PHE A 55 14.86 -12.77 -8.58
CA PHE A 55 15.52 -11.91 -7.59
C PHE A 55 15.52 -10.42 -7.99
N HIS A 56 15.61 -10.11 -9.29
CA HIS A 56 15.43 -8.74 -9.78
C HIS A 56 14.01 -8.26 -9.49
N TYR A 57 13.00 -9.05 -9.83
CA TYR A 57 11.60 -8.76 -9.50
C TYR A 57 11.39 -8.45 -8.02
N GLN A 58 11.93 -9.29 -7.11
CA GLN A 58 11.84 -9.02 -5.67
C GLN A 58 12.56 -7.72 -5.25
N THR A 59 13.65 -7.37 -5.93
CA THR A 59 14.39 -6.13 -5.70
C THR A 59 13.55 -4.93 -6.15
N ASP A 60 12.98 -4.98 -7.35
CA ASP A 60 12.12 -3.93 -7.89
C ASP A 60 10.93 -3.66 -6.97
N LEU A 61 10.28 -4.71 -6.44
CA LEU A 61 9.20 -4.57 -5.45
C LEU A 61 9.66 -3.90 -4.15
N ALA A 62 10.88 -4.16 -3.71
CA ALA A 62 11.43 -3.56 -2.49
C ALA A 62 11.82 -2.10 -2.72
N GLU A 63 12.33 -1.77 -3.90
CA GLU A 63 12.63 -0.40 -4.33
C GLU A 63 11.36 0.44 -4.44
N ALA A 64 10.34 -0.04 -5.16
CA ALA A 64 9.04 0.63 -5.27
C ALA A 64 8.41 0.94 -3.90
N ARG A 65 8.47 0.00 -2.94
CA ARG A 65 7.97 0.23 -1.56
C ARG A 65 8.77 1.29 -0.81
N LYS A 66 10.09 1.30 -1.01
CA LYS A 66 10.99 2.27 -0.38
C LYS A 66 10.74 3.67 -0.95
N GLU A 67 10.55 3.77 -2.26
CA GLU A 67 10.28 5.03 -2.96
C GLU A 67 8.93 5.60 -2.55
N LEU A 68 7.85 4.81 -2.58
CA LEU A 68 6.55 5.19 -2.01
C LEU A 68 6.68 5.75 -0.58
N THR A 69 7.43 5.07 0.30
CA THR A 69 7.63 5.53 1.68
C THR A 69 8.35 6.89 1.73
N SER A 70 9.32 7.10 0.85
CA SER A 70 10.04 8.36 0.73
C SER A 70 9.14 9.48 0.20
N ASP A 71 8.34 9.19 -0.83
CA ASP A 71 7.49 10.15 -1.53
C ASP A 71 6.30 10.58 -0.67
N LEU A 72 5.64 9.64 0.02
CA LEU A 72 4.60 9.96 1.00
C LEU A 72 5.14 10.77 2.19
N ARG A 73 6.44 10.65 2.52
CA ARG A 73 7.06 11.51 3.55
C ARG A 73 7.39 12.91 3.01
N GLY A 74 7.63 13.01 1.70
CA GLY A 74 7.91 14.26 1.00
C GLY A 74 6.67 15.01 0.52
N SER A 75 5.50 14.36 0.50
CA SER A 75 4.26 14.92 -0.01
C SER A 75 3.81 16.13 0.81
N SER A 76 3.36 17.17 0.11
CA SER A 76 2.95 18.43 0.69
C SER A 76 1.44 18.64 0.66
N ASP A 77 0.75 17.97 -0.27
CA ASP A 77 -0.70 18.00 -0.39
C ASP A 77 -1.33 16.66 -0.81
N ALA A 78 -2.63 16.68 -1.07
CA ALA A 78 -3.37 15.48 -1.47
C ALA A 78 -3.08 15.03 -2.91
N GLU A 79 -2.63 15.91 -3.79
CA GLU A 79 -2.22 15.57 -5.16
C GLU A 79 -0.90 14.82 -5.14
N ASP A 80 0.09 15.32 -4.42
CA ASP A 80 1.38 14.63 -4.21
C ASP A 80 1.19 13.20 -3.68
N ASN A 81 0.25 13.01 -2.73
CA ASN A 81 -0.07 11.67 -2.21
C ASN A 81 -0.70 10.76 -3.27
N ARG A 82 -1.60 11.28 -4.12
CA ARG A 82 -2.22 10.47 -5.19
C ARG A 82 -1.19 10.07 -6.23
N ASP A 83 -0.31 10.99 -6.60
CA ASP A 83 0.74 10.75 -7.58
C ASP A 83 1.73 9.68 -7.09
N ALA A 84 2.16 9.76 -5.82
CA ALA A 84 3.02 8.72 -5.23
C ALA A 84 2.38 7.32 -5.24
N TRP A 85 1.08 7.23 -4.95
CA TRP A 85 0.35 5.95 -5.03
C TRP A 85 0.16 5.44 -6.45
N GLU A 86 -0.09 6.34 -7.41
CA GLU A 86 -0.23 5.99 -8.84
C GLU A 86 1.10 5.50 -9.44
N GLU A 87 2.21 6.16 -9.09
CA GLU A 87 3.56 5.74 -9.49
C GLU A 87 3.89 4.36 -8.90
N TYR A 88 3.69 4.17 -7.59
CA TYR A 88 3.87 2.86 -6.96
C TYR A 88 3.04 1.77 -7.64
N ARG A 89 1.78 2.04 -7.97
CA ARG A 89 0.92 1.10 -8.70
C ARG A 89 1.51 0.74 -10.07
N ALA A 90 1.99 1.73 -10.82
CA ALA A 90 2.56 1.51 -12.14
C ALA A 90 3.83 0.64 -12.06
N GLU A 91 4.71 0.91 -11.10
CA GLU A 91 5.93 0.14 -10.87
C GLU A 91 5.65 -1.33 -10.53
N LEU A 92 4.64 -1.60 -9.69
CA LEU A 92 4.23 -2.97 -9.39
C LEU A 92 3.76 -3.71 -10.65
N ALA A 93 2.98 -3.04 -11.50
CA ALA A 93 2.45 -3.60 -12.73
C ALA A 93 3.57 -3.87 -13.75
N ASP A 94 4.50 -2.93 -13.89
CA ASP A 94 5.65 -3.03 -14.80
C ASP A 94 6.60 -4.15 -14.36
N ALA A 95 6.99 -4.19 -13.09
CA ALA A 95 7.84 -5.26 -12.55
C ALA A 95 7.19 -6.64 -12.75
N ARG A 96 5.87 -6.75 -12.54
CA ARG A 96 5.10 -7.99 -12.76
C ARG A 96 5.08 -8.38 -14.24
N GLY A 97 4.88 -7.40 -15.13
CA GLY A 97 4.88 -7.59 -16.58
C GLY A 97 6.23 -8.04 -17.11
N ASP A 98 7.31 -7.37 -16.71
CA ASP A 98 8.68 -7.67 -17.12
C ASP A 98 9.14 -9.03 -16.61
N TYR A 99 8.87 -9.37 -15.35
CA TYR A 99 9.19 -10.70 -14.83
C TYR A 99 8.43 -11.79 -15.58
N ALA A 100 7.13 -11.61 -15.84
CA ALA A 100 6.34 -12.57 -16.61
C ALA A 100 6.85 -12.73 -18.04
N LYS A 101 7.23 -11.63 -18.69
CA LYS A 101 7.79 -11.62 -20.04
C LYS A 101 9.12 -12.38 -20.10
N GLU A 102 10.06 -12.07 -19.23
CA GLU A 102 11.36 -12.75 -19.19
C GLU A 102 11.19 -14.25 -18.93
N MET A 103 10.28 -14.64 -18.03
CA MET A 103 9.99 -16.05 -17.77
C MET A 103 9.36 -16.75 -18.98
N ALA A 104 8.44 -16.09 -19.69
CA ALA A 104 7.86 -16.61 -20.92
C ALA A 104 8.94 -16.82 -22.01
N GLU A 105 9.86 -15.88 -22.18
CA GLU A 105 10.99 -15.99 -23.13
C GLU A 105 11.96 -17.13 -22.77
N LYS A 106 12.00 -17.57 -21.51
CA LYS A 106 12.75 -18.75 -21.06
C LYS A 106 11.97 -20.07 -21.10
N GLY A 107 10.75 -20.06 -21.63
CA GLY A 107 9.92 -21.27 -21.77
C GLY A 107 9.04 -21.58 -20.55
N TYR A 108 8.83 -20.63 -19.65
CA TYR A 108 7.96 -20.75 -18.49
C TYR A 108 6.80 -19.73 -18.56
N PRO A 109 5.84 -19.88 -19.51
CA PRO A 109 4.74 -18.94 -19.65
C PRO A 109 3.76 -19.05 -18.47
N MET A 110 3.23 -17.91 -18.03
CA MET A 110 2.07 -17.87 -17.15
C MET A 110 0.79 -18.06 -17.96
N GLY A 111 -0.07 -18.99 -17.54
CA GLY A 111 -1.39 -19.17 -18.13
C GLY A 111 -2.40 -18.18 -17.55
N GLU A 112 -3.23 -17.59 -18.39
CA GLU A 112 -4.40 -16.83 -17.96
C GLU A 112 -5.63 -17.73 -17.94
N VAL A 113 -6.41 -17.67 -16.85
CA VAL A 113 -7.73 -18.30 -16.78
C VAL A 113 -8.79 -17.22 -17.02
N ARG A 114 -9.42 -17.24 -18.19
CA ARG A 114 -10.60 -16.41 -18.46
C ARG A 114 -11.86 -17.23 -18.17
N VAL A 115 -12.62 -16.81 -17.16
CA VAL A 115 -13.97 -17.34 -16.92
C VAL A 115 -14.90 -16.67 -17.93
N LEU A 116 -15.34 -17.44 -18.93
CA LEU A 116 -16.43 -17.02 -19.80
C LEU A 116 -17.74 -17.30 -19.05
N THR A 117 -18.37 -16.27 -18.52
CA THR A 117 -19.79 -16.37 -18.12
C THR A 117 -20.61 -16.52 -19.40
N ASP A 118 -20.97 -17.75 -19.72
CA ASP A 118 -22.02 -18.05 -20.69
C ASP A 118 -23.34 -17.55 -20.07
N ASN A 119 -23.72 -16.31 -20.39
CA ASN A 119 -25.06 -15.80 -20.14
C ASN A 119 -26.02 -16.41 -21.17
N GLY A 120 -26.05 -17.74 -21.24
CA GLY A 120 -26.89 -18.51 -22.13
C GLY A 120 -28.35 -18.42 -21.71
N ARG A 121 -29.04 -17.35 -22.12
CA ARG A 121 -30.46 -17.27 -22.54
C ARG A 121 -30.93 -15.84 -22.73
#